data_AF-A0A1Y0D773-F1
#
_entry.id   AF-A0A1Y0D773-F1
#
_cell.length_a   1.000
_cell.length_b   1.000
_cell.length_c   1.000
_cell.angle_alpha   90.00
_cell.angle_beta   90.00
_cell.angle_gamma   90.00
#
_symmetry.space_group_name_H-M   'P 1'
#
loop_
_entity.id
_entity.type
_entity.pdbx_description
1 polymer ?
#
loop_
_entity_poly.entity_id
_entity_poly.type
_entity_poly.pdbx_seq_one_letter_code
_entity_poly.pdbx_strand_id
1 'polypeptide(L)'
;MSLLEQLKQVDESLLAEFASPESLQADTVEQRLAERARLLQLLMDTEMLDAEQVSELIERSRLLTQQAEQSRTVLAEKLASLQKGRRSVRAYGDVKKN
;
A
#
# COMPACT_ATOMS: atom_id res chain seq x y z
N MET A 1 3.47 -9.88 23.77
CA MET A 1 2.93 -8.91 22.79
C MET A 1 1.60 -9.46 22.30
N SER A 2 0.52 -8.69 22.41
CA SER A 2 -0.84 -9.14 22.08
C SER A 2 -1.07 -9.26 20.56
N LEU A 3 -2.14 -9.93 20.14
CA LEU A 3 -2.51 -9.99 18.71
C LEU A 3 -2.84 -8.60 18.15
N LEU A 4 -3.51 -7.75 18.94
CA LEU A 4 -3.79 -6.36 18.59
C LEU A 4 -2.52 -5.52 18.40
N GLU A 5 -1.51 -5.70 19.27
CA GLU A 5 -0.21 -5.03 19.13
C GLU A 5 0.52 -5.51 17.88
N GLN A 6 0.47 -6.81 17.57
CA GLN A 6 1.12 -7.36 16.38
C GLN A 6 0.48 -6.82 15.11
N LEU A 7 -0.85 -6.80 15.08
CA LEU A 7 -1.60 -6.23 13.98
C LEU A 7 -1.30 -4.73 13.81
N LYS A 8 -1.20 -3.99 14.93
CA LYS A 8 -0.83 -2.57 14.90
C LYS A 8 0.54 -2.35 14.27
N GLN A 9 1.56 -3.14 14.61
CA GLN A 9 2.88 -3.02 14.02
C GLN A 9 2.89 -3.32 12.53
N VAL A 10 2.12 -4.33 12.09
CA VAL A 10 1.97 -4.65 10.66
C VAL A 10 1.28 -3.50 9.92
N ASP A 11 0.21 -2.94 10.49
CA ASP A 11 -0.51 -1.79 9.93
C ASP A 11 0.41 -0.55 9.81
N GLU A 12 1.16 -0.22 10.86
CA GLU A 12 2.12 0.90 10.86
C GLU A 12 3.21 0.71 9.81
N SER A 13 3.71 -0.52 9.66
CA SER A 13 4.70 -0.81 8.64
C SER A 13 4.14 -0.71 7.23
N LEU A 14 2.91 -1.16 6.98
CA LEU A 14 2.25 -1.00 5.69
C LEU A 14 2.01 0.48 5.37
N LEU A 15 1.60 1.28 6.35
CA LEU A 15 1.44 2.73 6.17
C LEU A 15 2.77 3.40 5.82
N ALA A 16 3.87 3.01 6.47
CA ALA A 16 5.20 3.53 6.15
C ALA A 16 5.62 3.19 4.71
N GLU A 17 5.32 1.97 4.24
CA GLU A 17 5.60 1.57 2.86
C GLU A 17 4.74 2.36 1.84
N PHE A 18 3.44 2.54 2.10
CA PHE A 18 2.57 3.34 1.24
C PHE A 18 2.89 4.84 1.26
N ALA A 19 3.48 5.36 2.35
CA ALA A 19 3.93 6.75 2.40
C ALA A 19 5.08 7.04 1.40
N SER A 20 5.79 5.99 0.95
CA SER A 20 6.87 6.11 -0.04
C SER A 20 6.63 5.15 -1.24
N PRO A 21 5.69 5.47 -2.14
CA PRO A 21 5.27 4.57 -3.20
C PRO A 21 6.40 4.12 -4.14
N GLU A 22 7.45 4.93 -4.29
CA GLU A 22 8.58 4.66 -5.18
C GLU A 22 9.55 3.61 -4.66
N SER A 23 9.54 3.37 -3.34
CA SER A 23 10.35 2.35 -2.68
C SER A 23 9.56 1.07 -2.37
N LEU A 24 8.31 0.97 -2.82
CA LEU A 24 7.47 -0.20 -2.59
C LEU A 24 8.14 -1.46 -3.16
N GLN A 25 8.31 -2.45 -2.29
CA GLN A 25 8.79 -3.77 -2.66
C GLN A 25 7.59 -4.72 -2.66
N ALA A 26 7.18 -5.18 -3.85
CA ALA A 26 5.96 -5.97 -4.02
C ALA A 26 5.92 -7.18 -3.08
N ASP A 27 7.02 -7.95 -3.02
CA ASP A 27 7.12 -9.14 -2.18
C ASP A 27 6.97 -8.82 -0.68
N THR A 28 7.55 -7.71 -0.22
CA THR A 28 7.45 -7.26 1.18
C THR A 28 6.03 -6.84 1.53
N VAL A 29 5.38 -6.06 0.65
CA VAL A 29 3.99 -5.63 0.83
C VAL A 29 3.06 -6.85 0.87
N GLU A 30 3.25 -7.81 -0.04
CA GLU A 30 2.44 -9.03 -0.10
C GLU A 30 2.58 -9.85 1.19
N GLN A 31 3.81 -10.06 1.67
CA GLN A 31 4.07 -10.76 2.93
C GLN A 31 3.39 -10.07 4.12
N ARG A 32 3.46 -8.73 4.19
CA ARG A 32 2.81 -7.97 5.28
C ARG A 32 1.29 -8.01 5.20
N LEU A 33 0.71 -7.94 4.00
CA LEU A 33 -0.74 -8.07 3.81
C LEU A 33 -1.23 -9.48 4.20
N ALA A 34 -0.46 -10.52 3.85
CA ALA A 34 -0.77 -11.89 4.25
C ALA A 34 -0.71 -12.06 5.78
N GLU A 35 0.32 -11.50 6.42
CA GLU A 35 0.46 -11.54 7.88
C GLU A 35 -0.67 -10.77 8.57
N ARG A 36 -1.03 -9.59 8.04
CA ARG A 36 -2.18 -8.81 8.51
C ARG A 36 -3.47 -9.63 8.46
N ALA A 37 -3.74 -10.29 7.34
CA ALA A 37 -4.92 -11.13 7.16
C ALA A 37 -4.95 -12.28 8.16
N ARG A 38 -3.80 -12.94 8.39
CA ARG A 38 -3.64 -14.00 9.38
C ARG A 38 -3.96 -13.51 10.80
N LEU A 39 -3.44 -12.35 11.19
CA LEU A 39 -3.66 -11.77 12.52
C LEU A 39 -5.12 -11.35 12.73
N LEU A 40 -5.76 -10.76 11.72
CA LEU A 40 -7.19 -10.45 11.76
C LEU A 40 -8.04 -11.69 11.92
N GLN A 41 -7.73 -12.78 11.19
CA GLN A 41 -8.43 -14.04 11.34
C GLN A 41 -8.30 -14.59 12.75
N LEU A 42 -7.08 -14.60 13.30
CA LEU A 42 -6.85 -15.04 14.69
C LEU A 42 -7.60 -14.20 15.71
N LEU A 43 -7.65 -12.87 15.54
CA LEU A 43 -8.42 -11.99 16.42
C LEU A 43 -9.91 -12.33 16.39
N MET A 44 -10.49 -12.56 15.20
CA MET A 44 -11.90 -12.96 15.06
C MET A 44 -12.18 -14.32 15.72
N ASP A 45 -11.22 -15.24 15.68
CA ASP A 45 -11.40 -16.61 16.18
C ASP A 45 -11.15 -16.75 17.68
N THR A 46 -10.33 -15.87 18.28
CA THR A 46 -9.78 -16.08 19.64
C THR A 46 -10.04 -14.96 20.63
N GLU A 47 -10.30 -13.73 20.19
CA GLU A 47 -10.49 -12.58 21.08
C GLU A 47 -11.92 -12.04 20.99
N MET A 48 -12.55 -11.83 22.15
CA MET A 48 -13.73 -10.96 22.22
C MET A 48 -13.25 -9.52 22.28
N LEU A 49 -13.32 -8.86 21.13
CA LEU A 49 -13.04 -7.43 21.03
C LEU A 49 -14.23 -6.61 21.52
N ASP A 50 -13.94 -5.55 22.25
CA ASP A 50 -14.96 -4.56 22.60
C ASP A 50 -15.28 -3.64 21.40
N ALA A 51 -16.33 -2.83 21.54
CA ALA A 51 -16.78 -1.95 20.47
C ALA A 51 -15.75 -0.87 20.09
N GLU A 52 -14.93 -0.42 21.04
CA GLU A 52 -13.90 0.59 20.81
C GLU A 52 -12.76 0.00 19.97
N GLN A 53 -12.27 -1.19 20.35
CA GLN A 53 -11.26 -1.94 19.62
C GLN A 53 -11.70 -2.27 18.18
N VAL A 54 -12.96 -2.68 17.99
CA VAL A 54 -13.53 -2.92 16.66
C VAL A 54 -13.56 -1.62 15.85
N SER A 55 -13.98 -0.51 16.45
CA SER A 55 -14.00 0.80 15.78
C SER A 55 -12.59 1.22 15.35
N GLU A 56 -11.58 1.07 16.20
CA GLU A 56 -10.19 1.36 15.86
C GLU A 56 -9.63 0.49 14.73
N LEU A 57 -10.01 -0.79 14.68
CA LEU A 57 -9.62 -1.70 13.58
C LEU A 57 -10.22 -1.28 12.25
N ILE A 58 -11.48 -0.84 12.26
CA ILE A 58 -12.17 -0.32 11.07
C ILE A 58 -11.48 0.94 10.58
N GLU A 59 -11.19 1.89 11.47
CA GLU A 59 -10.53 3.15 11.11
C GLU A 59 -9.12 2.93 10.54
N ARG A 60 -8.32 2.05 11.15
CA ARG A 60 -7.00 1.67 10.60
C ARG A 60 -7.11 1.03 9.22
N SER A 61 -8.11 0.17 9.02
CA SER A 61 -8.36 -0.48 7.72
C SER A 61 -8.75 0.53 6.63
N ARG A 62 -9.56 1.53 6.99
CA ARG A 62 -9.92 2.65 6.08
C ARG A 62 -8.69 3.45 5.70
N LEU A 63 -7.87 3.83 6.69
CA LEU A 63 -6.64 4.59 6.46
C LEU A 63 -5.66 3.84 5.54
N LEU A 64 -5.44 2.55 5.78
CA LEU A 64 -4.59 1.71 4.93
C LEU A 64 -5.09 1.66 3.49
N THR A 65 -6.40 1.49 3.30
CA THR A 65 -7.01 1.46 1.97
C THR A 65 -6.80 2.79 1.24
N GLN A 66 -7.07 3.90 1.92
CA GLN A 66 -6.89 5.24 1.36
C GLN A 66 -5.43 5.48 0.93
N GLN A 67 -4.46 5.09 1.76
CA GLN A 67 -3.04 5.25 1.44
C GLN A 67 -2.59 4.35 0.27
N ALA A 68 -3.10 3.12 0.19
CA ALA A 68 -2.83 2.24 -0.94
C ALA A 68 -3.39 2.83 -2.26
N GLU A 69 -4.59 3.41 -2.24
CA GLU A 69 -5.17 4.07 -3.41
C GLU A 69 -4.41 5.33 -3.81
N GLN A 70 -3.96 6.13 -2.84
CA GLN A 70 -3.11 7.28 -3.10
C GLN A 70 -1.79 6.85 -3.73
N SER A 71 -1.14 5.81 -3.20
CA SER A 71 0.09 5.23 -3.76
C SER A 71 -0.09 4.78 -5.21
N ARG A 72 -1.19 4.06 -5.49
CA ARG A 72 -1.55 3.63 -6.85
C ARG A 72 -1.67 4.83 -7.80
N THR A 73 -2.29 5.91 -7.33
CA THR A 73 -2.52 7.13 -8.13
C THR A 73 -1.19 7.81 -8.49
N VAL A 74 -0.31 7.99 -7.50
CA VAL A 74 1.04 8.57 -7.70
C VAL A 74 1.86 7.76 -8.70
N LEU A 75 1.85 6.43 -8.58
CA LEU A 75 2.59 5.55 -9.49
C LEU A 75 2.01 5.60 -10.92
N ALA A 76 0.69 5.67 -11.06
CA ALA A 76 0.02 5.80 -12.36
C ALA A 76 0.38 7.12 -13.06
N GLU A 77 0.40 8.23 -12.33
CA GLU A 77 0.79 9.55 -12.86
C GLU A 77 2.25 9.56 -13.33
N LYS A 78 3.16 8.97 -12.55
CA LYS A 78 4.57 8.83 -12.93
C LYS A 78 4.73 7.99 -14.20
N LEU A 79 4.01 6.87 -14.30
CA LEU A 79 4.03 6.03 -15.50
C LEU A 79 3.54 6.81 -16.73
N ALA A 80 2.46 7.57 -16.60
CA ALA A 80 1.94 8.41 -17.67
C ALA A 80 2.97 9.47 -18.13
N SER A 81 3.67 10.09 -17.17
CA SER A 81 4.75 11.06 -17.44
C SER A 81 5.92 10.42 -18.21
N LEU A 82 6.37 9.23 -17.79
CA LEU A 82 7.43 8.48 -18.48
C LEU A 82 7.03 8.10 -19.91
N GLN A 83 5.78 7.67 -20.12
CA GLN A 83 5.26 7.35 -21.45
C GLN A 83 5.19 8.60 -22.35
N LYS A 84 4.85 9.77 -21.80
CA LYS A 84 4.91 11.04 -22.53
C LYS A 84 6.35 11.36 -22.95
N GLY A 85 7.31 11.27 -22.03
CA GLY A 85 8.74 11.46 -22.34
C GLY A 85 9.24 10.54 -23.45
N ARG A 86 8.90 9.24 -23.41
CA ARG A 86 9.26 8.27 -24.46
C ARG A 86 8.68 8.64 -25.82
N ARG A 87 7.44 9.13 -25.88
CA ARG A 87 6.80 9.59 -27.13
C ARG A 87 7.53 10.80 -27.71
N SER A 88 7.87 11.78 -26.88
CA SER A 88 8.63 12.96 -27.31
C SER A 88 10.01 12.60 -27.85
N VAL A 89 10.76 11.72 -27.17
CA VAL A 89 12.10 11.28 -27.63
C VAL A 89 12.04 10.58 -28.98
N ARG A 90 11.04 9.70 -29.20
CA ARG A 90 10.85 9.04 -30.51
C ARG A 90 10.58 10.05 -31.62
N ALA A 91 9.69 11.01 -31.40
CA ALA A 91 9.39 12.05 -32.38
C ALA A 91 10.64 12.87 -32.79
N TYR A 92 11.48 13.25 -31.82
CA TYR A 92 12.75 13.93 -32.13
C TYR A 92 13.75 13.03 -32.87
N GLY A 93 13.80 11.74 -32.53
CA GLY A 93 14.67 10.76 -33.20
C GLY A 93 14.28 10.54 -34.67
N ASP A 94 12.99 10.55 -34.97
CA ASP A 94 12.47 10.39 -36.33
C ASP A 94 12.70 11.65 -37.19
N VAL A 95 12.59 12.85 -36.61
CA VAL A 95 12.92 14.11 -37.33
C VAL A 95 14.41 14.23 -37.64
N LYS A 96 15.30 13.70 -36.80
CA LYS A 96 16.76 13.82 -37.01
C LYS A 96 17.34 12.77 -37.97
N LYS A 97 16.54 11.75 -38.35
CA LYS A 97 16.93 10.67 -39.27
C LYS A 97 16.39 10.85 -40.70
N ASN A 98 15.43 11.75 -40.88
CA ASN A 98 14.97 12.23 -42.19
C ASN A 98 15.69 13.54 -42.55
#